data_AF-A0A1C4EMR4-F1
#
_entry.id   AF-A0A1C4EMR4-F1
#
_cell.length_a   1.000
_cell.length_b   1.000
_cell.length_c   1.000
_cell.angle_alpha   90.00
_cell.angle_beta   90.00
_cell.angle_gamma   90.00
#
_symmetry.space_group_name_H-M   'P 1'
#
loop_
_entity.id
_entity.type
_entity.pdbx_description
1 polymer ?
#
loop_
_entity_poly.entity_id
_entity_poly.type
_entity_poly.pdbx_seq_one_letter_code
_entity_poly.pdbx_strand_id
1 'polypeptide(L)'
;MSAIVKWGTRFVAFCVLSYLVALSGSLRPLVNNIYIPFTDFLTQLGLGEMRDYGERLDNNLIILYFFFSAVVAVLLIFCAEWSVKQIRKK
;
A
#
# COMPACT_ATOMS: atom_id res chain seq x y z
N MET A 1 26.47 -1.56 11.00
CA MET A 1 25.57 -2.48 10.27
C MET A 1 25.87 -2.35 8.79
N SER A 2 26.14 -3.46 8.08
CA SER A 2 26.39 -3.42 6.64
C SER A 2 25.16 -2.89 5.89
N ALA A 3 25.38 -2.14 4.81
CA ALA A 3 24.31 -1.58 3.98
C ALA A 3 23.34 -2.67 3.49
N ILE A 4 23.87 -3.85 3.13
CA ILE A 4 23.09 -5.00 2.68
C ILE A 4 22.12 -5.46 3.77
N VAL A 5 22.61 -5.60 5.00
CA VAL A 5 21.78 -6.03 6.14
C VAL A 5 20.69 -5.00 6.41
N LYS A 6 21.01 -3.71 6.38
CA LYS A 6 20.04 -2.63 6.59
C LYS A 6 18.92 -2.65 5.55
N TRP A 7 19.25 -2.80 4.27
CA TRP A 7 18.26 -2.91 3.20
C TRP A 7 17.46 -4.20 3.26
N GLY A 8 18.09 -5.32 3.61
CA GLY A 8 17.41 -6.59 3.84
C GLY A 8 16.37 -6.49 4.96
N THR A 9 16.70 -5.86 6.09
CA THR A 9 15.72 -5.67 7.18
C THR A 9 14.56 -4.79 6.76
N ARG A 10 14.82 -3.71 5.99
CA ARG A 10 13.76 -2.82 5.46
C ARG A 10 12.81 -3.55 4.52
N PHE A 11 13.36 -4.39 3.63
CA PHE A 11 12.56 -5.17 2.69
C PHE A 11 11.64 -6.16 3.40
N VAL A 12 12.20 -6.93 4.34
CA VAL A 12 11.40 -7.87 5.16
C VAL A 12 10.33 -7.12 5.96
N ALA A 13 10.70 -6.02 6.63
CA ALA A 13 9.74 -5.21 7.37
C ALA A 13 8.63 -4.66 6.46
N PHE A 14 8.97 -4.22 5.25
CA PHE A 14 8.00 -3.73 4.28
C PHE A 14 7.01 -4.81 3.87
N CYS A 15 7.47 -6.01 3.53
CA CYS A 15 6.59 -7.13 3.18
C CYS A 15 5.66 -7.51 4.34
N VAL A 16 6.22 -7.64 5.54
CA VAL A 16 5.45 -8.02 6.74
C VAL A 16 4.41 -6.95 7.09
N LEU A 17 4.80 -5.67 7.13
CA LEU A 17 3.89 -4.58 7.47
C LEU A 17 2.81 -4.41 6.41
N SER A 18 3.14 -4.48 5.13
CA SER A 18 2.15 -4.39 4.04
C SER A 18 1.10 -5.49 4.17
N TYR A 19 1.54 -6.71 4.48
CA TYR A 19 0.65 -7.84 4.67
C TYR A 19 -0.24 -7.69 5.92
N LEU A 20 0.34 -7.26 7.05
CA LEU A 20 -0.42 -7.02 8.29
C LEU A 20 -1.45 -5.91 8.13
N VAL A 21 -1.09 -4.81 7.46
CA VAL A 21 -2.02 -3.72 7.15
C VAL A 21 -3.15 -4.23 6.25
N ALA A 22 -2.82 -5.02 5.21
CA ALA A 22 -3.83 -5.61 4.34
C ALA A 22 -4.78 -6.54 5.13
N LEU A 23 -4.26 -7.41 6.00
CA LEU A 23 -5.07 -8.30 6.84
C LEU A 23 -5.96 -7.54 7.82
N SER A 24 -5.49 -6.40 8.35
CA SER A 24 -6.21 -5.64 9.38
C SER A 24 -7.58 -5.12 8.92
N GLY A 25 -7.81 -4.98 7.62
CA GLY A 25 -9.04 -4.38 7.11
C GLY A 25 -9.11 -2.85 7.29
N SER A 26 -8.11 -2.23 7.91
CA SER A 26 -8.16 -0.82 8.33
C SER A 26 -8.38 0.17 7.18
N LEU A 27 -7.93 -0.18 5.97
CA LEU A 27 -8.05 0.66 4.78
C LEU A 27 -9.32 0.41 3.96
N ARG A 28 -10.18 -0.54 4.36
CA ARG A 28 -11.41 -0.87 3.63
C ARG A 28 -12.32 0.35 3.41
N PRO A 29 -12.59 1.22 4.41
CA PRO A 29 -13.45 2.38 4.19
C PRO A 29 -12.86 3.35 3.15
N LEU A 30 -11.55 3.56 3.17
CA LEU A 30 -10.87 4.43 2.21
C LEU A 30 -10.99 3.87 0.79
N VAL A 31 -10.65 2.60 0.61
CA VAL A 31 -10.65 1.94 -0.70
C VAL A 31 -12.04 1.87 -1.27
N ASN A 32 -13.04 1.50 -0.46
CA ASN A 32 -14.44 1.44 -0.88
C ASN A 32 -14.99 2.79 -1.36
N ASN A 33 -14.45 3.91 -0.88
CA ASN A 33 -14.87 5.24 -1.34
C ASN A 33 -14.20 5.67 -2.66
N ILE A 34 -13.10 5.01 -3.07
CA ILE A 34 -12.24 5.48 -4.16
C ILE A 34 -12.23 4.52 -5.35
N TYR A 35 -12.43 3.22 -5.15
CA TYR A 35 -12.28 2.23 -6.23
C TYR A 35 -13.28 2.41 -7.38
N ILE A 36 -14.53 2.82 -7.10
CA ILE A 36 -15.53 3.12 -8.12
C ILE A 36 -15.11 4.34 -8.97
N PRO A 37 -14.93 5.55 -8.39
CA PRO A 37 -14.55 6.72 -9.19
C PRO A 37 -13.19 6.54 -9.89
N PHE A 38 -12.27 5.78 -9.31
CA PHE A 38 -11.02 5.42 -9.96
C PHE A 38 -11.24 4.52 -11.19
N THR A 39 -12.10 3.52 -11.08
CA THR A 39 -12.44 2.62 -12.20
C THR A 39 -13.15 3.37 -13.31
N ASP A 40 -14.05 4.29 -12.97
CA ASP A 40 -14.74 5.15 -13.93
C ASP A 40 -13.74 6.05 -14.68
N PHE A 41 -12.81 6.66 -13.95
CA PHE A 41 -11.76 7.50 -14.53
C PHE A 41 -10.90 6.72 -15.54
N LEU A 42 -10.41 5.53 -15.17
CA LEU A 42 -9.64 4.69 -16.10
C LEU A 42 -10.45 4.25 -17.32
N THR A 43 -11.74 3.99 -17.13
CA THR A 43 -12.65 3.61 -18.20
C THR A 43 -12.87 4.75 -19.19
N GLN A 44 -13.04 5.98 -18.70
CA GLN A 44 -13.18 7.17 -19.55
C GLN A 44 -11.92 7.45 -20.37
N LEU A 45 -10.74 7.15 -19.83
CA LEU A 45 -9.47 7.27 -20.54
C LEU A 45 -9.22 6.14 -21.56
N GLY A 46 -10.13 5.16 -21.67
CA GLY A 46 -9.93 3.99 -22.53
C GLY A 46 -8.80 3.07 -22.06
N LEU A 47 -8.39 3.17 -20.78
CA LEU A 47 -7.28 2.41 -20.19
C LEU A 47 -7.74 1.13 -19.46
N GLY A 48 -8.97 0.67 -19.72
CA GLY A 48 -9.48 -0.57 -19.15
C GLY A 48 -8.87 -1.79 -19.82
N GLU A 49 -7.95 -2.49 -19.16
CA GLU A 49 -7.36 -3.74 -19.68
C GLU A 49 -8.38 -4.88 -19.78
N MET A 50 -9.39 -4.91 -18.90
CA MET A 50 -10.46 -5.92 -18.91
C MET A 50 -11.71 -5.42 -19.62
N ARG A 51 -12.35 -6.32 -20.37
CA ARG A 51 -13.54 -6.02 -21.20
C ARG A 51 -14.78 -5.74 -20.35
N ASP A 52 -14.95 -6.45 -19.24
CA ASP A 52 -16.07 -6.25 -18.34
C ASP A 52 -15.76 -5.14 -17.31
N TYR A 53 -16.73 -4.27 -17.06
CA TYR A 53 -16.64 -3.27 -16.01
C TYR A 53 -16.62 -3.92 -14.62
N GLY A 54 -17.39 -4.98 -14.39
CA GLY A 54 -17.42 -5.68 -13.09
C GLY A 54 -16.04 -6.24 -12.71
N GLU A 55 -15.38 -6.89 -13.65
CA GLU A 55 -14.03 -7.44 -13.44
C GLU A 55 -12.99 -6.32 -13.17
N ARG A 56 -13.08 -5.19 -13.90
CA ARG A 56 -12.21 -4.02 -13.63
C ARG A 56 -12.42 -3.48 -12.23
N LEU A 57 -13.67 -3.42 -11.79
CA LEU A 57 -14.04 -2.89 -10.50
C LEU A 57 -13.46 -3.73 -9.36
N ASP A 58 -13.61 -5.05 -9.43
CA ASP A 58 -13.07 -5.99 -8.45
C ASP A 58 -11.54 -5.99 -8.45
N ASN A 59 -10.92 -5.96 -9.63
CA ASN A 59 -9.46 -5.91 -9.76
C ASN A 59 -8.90 -4.60 -9.19
N ASN A 60 -9.50 -3.46 -9.52
CA ASN A 60 -9.08 -2.16 -9.00
C ASN A 60 -9.27 -2.05 -7.49
N LEU A 61 -10.33 -2.66 -6.93
CA LEU A 61 -10.51 -2.75 -5.49
C LEU A 61 -9.30 -3.44 -4.83
N ILE A 62 -8.91 -4.62 -5.34
CA ILE A 62 -7.78 -5.38 -4.81
C ILE A 62 -6.48 -4.60 -4.97
N ILE A 63 -6.23 -4.06 -6.16
CA ILE A 63 -5.01 -3.30 -6.48
C ILE A 63 -4.87 -2.09 -5.56
N LEU A 64 -5.91 -1.26 -5.45
CA LEU A 64 -5.90 -0.08 -4.59
C LEU A 64 -5.69 -0.47 -3.13
N TYR A 65 -6.31 -1.56 -2.69
CA TYR A 65 -6.16 -2.04 -1.32
C TYR A 65 -4.72 -2.43 -0.97
N PHE A 66 -4.07 -3.21 -1.84
CA PHE A 66 -2.65 -3.55 -1.66
C PHE A 66 -1.73 -2.34 -1.83
N PHE A 67 -2.04 -1.45 -2.77
CA PHE A 67 -1.28 -0.23 -3.00
C PHE A 67 -1.27 0.67 -1.75
N PHE A 68 -2.44 1.00 -1.19
CA PHE A 68 -2.50 1.81 0.01
C PHE A 68 -1.88 1.10 1.23
N SER A 69 -2.01 -0.23 1.32
CA SER A 69 -1.34 -1.00 2.37
C SER A 69 0.18 -0.89 2.29
N ALA A 70 0.74 -0.96 1.08
CA ALA A 70 2.16 -0.75 0.84
C ALA A 70 2.61 0.68 1.17
N VAL A 71 1.83 1.70 0.80
CA VAL A 71 2.11 3.11 1.15
C VAL A 71 2.18 3.29 2.67
N VAL A 72 1.19 2.75 3.40
CA VAL A 72 1.18 2.81 4.87
C VAL A 72 2.38 2.08 5.47
N ALA A 73 2.77 0.93 4.94
CA ALA A 73 3.95 0.20 5.40
C ALA A 73 5.24 1.01 5.24
N VAL A 74 5.42 1.72 4.12
CA VAL A 74 6.56 2.62 3.90
C VAL A 74 6.57 3.75 4.93
N LEU A 75 5.41 4.38 5.18
CA LEU A 75 5.28 5.44 6.17
C LEU A 75 5.60 4.95 7.58
N LEU A 76 5.14 3.75 7.96
CA LEU A 76 5.44 3.15 9.25
C LEU A 76 6.93 2.88 9.44
N ILE A 77 7.61 2.34 8.42
CA ILE A 77 9.06 2.12 8.45
C ILE A 77 9.78 3.45 8.63
N PHE A 78 9.38 4.48 7.87
CA PHE A 78 9.98 5.81 7.97
C PHE A 78 9.80 6.42 9.37
N CYS A 79 8.59 6.36 9.93
CA CYS A 79 8.29 6.82 11.29
C CYS A 79 9.11 6.07 12.33
N ALA A 80 9.25 4.75 12.21
CA ALA A 80 10.05 3.95 13.13
C ALA A 80 11.53 4.33 13.08
N GLU A 81 12.11 4.46 11.88
CA GLU A 81 13.49 4.90 11.70
C GLU A 81 13.73 6.30 12.25
N TRP A 82 12.77 7.21 12.03
CA TRP A 82 12.85 8.57 12.53
C TRP A 82 12.80 8.60 14.06
N SER A 83 11.88 7.87 14.70
CA SER A 83 11.79 7.78 16.16
C SER A 83 13.06 7.21 16.78
N VAL A 84 13.63 6.14 16.20
CA VAL A 84 14.92 5.58 16.66
C VAL A 84 16.04 6.62 16.56
N LYS A 85 16.06 7.42 15.48
CA LYS A 85 17.04 8.49 15.31
C LYS A 85 16.90 9.58 16.36
N GLN A 86 15.67 9.96 16.74
CA GLN A 86 15.45 10.96 17.79
C GLN A 86 15.86 10.44 19.18
N ILE A 87 15.56 9.17 19.49
CA ILE A 87 15.95 8.54 20.77
C ILE A 87 17.47 8.51 20.92
N ARG A 88 18.21 8.17 19.85
CA ARG A 88 19.69 8.13 19.88
C ARG A 88 20.37 9.50 19.97
N LYS A 89 19.64 10.59 19.75
CA LYS A 89 20.15 11.97 19.86
C LYS A 89 19.96 12.55 21.27
N LYS A 90 19.14 11.91 22.11
CA LYS A 90 19.06 12.19 23.55
C LYS A 90 20.09 11.34 24.28
#